data_AF-A0A957BB40-F1
#
_entry.id   AF-A0A957BB40-F1
#
_cell.length_a   1.000
_cell.length_b   1.000
_cell.length_c   1.000
_cell.angle_alpha   90.00
_cell.angle_beta   90.00
_cell.angle_gamma   90.00
#
_symmetry.space_group_name_H-M   'P 1'
#
loop_
_entity.id
_entity.type
_entity.pdbx_description
1 polymer ?
#
loop_
_entity_poly.entity_id
_entity_poly.type
_entity_poly.pdbx_seq_one_letter_code
_entity_poly.pdbx_strand_id
1 'polypeptide(L)'
;MEAPQPTEDVAMEHPLPTNETVVAYSQAVDWRTIEEHKRRFNQEIKSLAADTNNKQLPLDELATATGIPLSTVYPEHEHGNVILGHVGDHTFVLGSFVS
;
A
#
# COMPACT_ATOMS: atom_id res chain seq x y z
N MET A 1 -24.31 -18.45 29.11
CA MET A 1 -24.30 -18.48 27.64
C MET A 1 -22.87 -18.74 27.24
N GLU A 2 -22.57 -19.97 26.85
CA GLU A 2 -21.23 -20.43 26.46
C GLU A 2 -21.00 -20.04 25.00
N ALA A 3 -19.84 -19.47 24.69
CA ALA A 3 -19.52 -19.10 23.31
C ALA A 3 -19.40 -20.38 22.46
N PRO A 4 -19.95 -20.41 21.24
CA PRO A 4 -19.80 -21.57 20.37
C PRO A 4 -18.32 -21.80 20.07
N GLN A 5 -17.84 -23.01 20.39
CA GLN A 5 -16.48 -23.43 20.05
C GLN A 5 -16.40 -23.62 18.53
N PRO A 6 -15.34 -23.11 17.86
CA PRO A 6 -15.17 -23.33 16.44
C PRO A 6 -15.02 -24.83 16.17
N THR A 7 -15.80 -25.36 15.23
CA THR A 7 -15.70 -26.77 14.79
C THR A 7 -14.37 -27.01 14.08
N GLU A 8 -13.72 -28.15 14.36
CA GLU A 8 -12.42 -28.57 13.82
C GLU A 8 -12.29 -28.40 12.28
N ASP A 9 -13.40 -28.54 11.55
CA ASP A 9 -13.46 -28.35 10.09
C ASP A 9 -12.98 -26.96 9.64
N VAL A 10 -13.35 -25.90 10.38
CA VAL A 10 -13.00 -24.52 10.00
C VAL A 10 -11.51 -24.24 10.18
N ALA A 11 -10.86 -24.91 11.14
CA ALA A 11 -9.43 -24.78 11.40
C ALA A 11 -8.57 -25.50 10.35
N MET A 12 -9.10 -26.54 9.69
CA MET A 12 -8.42 -27.29 8.63
C MET A 12 -8.57 -26.62 7.25
N GLU A 13 -9.68 -25.91 7.01
CA GLU A 13 -9.89 -25.11 5.79
C GLU A 13 -9.05 -23.82 5.76
N HIS A 14 -8.74 -23.26 6.94
CA HIS A 14 -7.90 -22.08 7.09
C HIS A 14 -6.83 -22.30 8.17
N PRO A 15 -5.76 -23.07 7.85
CA PRO A 15 -4.72 -23.38 8.82
C PRO A 15 -4.11 -22.09 9.39
N LEU A 16 -3.88 -22.08 10.70
CA LEU A 16 -3.21 -20.98 11.37
C LEU A 16 -1.86 -20.70 10.70
N PRO A 17 -1.46 -19.43 10.57
CA PRO A 17 -0.18 -19.08 9.98
C PRO A 17 0.96 -19.73 10.76
N THR A 18 2.01 -20.17 10.07
CA THR A 18 3.19 -20.71 10.72
C THR A 18 3.89 -19.60 11.52
N ASN A 19 4.67 -19.99 12.52
CA ASN A 19 5.48 -19.03 13.29
C ASN A 19 6.40 -18.19 12.39
N GLU A 20 6.92 -18.78 11.31
CA GLU A 20 7.73 -18.07 10.31
C GLU A 20 6.92 -16.97 9.61
N THR A 21 5.67 -17.24 9.23
CA THR A 21 4.76 -16.25 8.65
C THR A 21 4.44 -15.11 9.62
N VAL A 22 4.22 -15.43 10.91
CA VAL A 22 3.96 -14.41 11.94
C VAL A 22 5.16 -13.51 12.16
N VAL A 23 6.37 -14.08 12.17
CA VAL A 23 7.63 -13.32 12.28
C VAL A 23 7.86 -12.45 11.05
N ALA A 24 7.56 -12.94 9.85
CA ALA A 24 7.65 -12.14 8.64
C ALA A 24 6.72 -10.91 8.69
N TYR A 25 5.51 -11.05 9.25
CA TYR A 25 4.62 -9.89 9.44
C TYR A 25 5.15 -8.88 10.46
N SER A 26 5.86 -9.30 11.50
CA SER A 26 6.45 -8.37 12.48
C SER A 26 7.71 -7.67 11.98
N GLN A 27 8.39 -8.26 10.99
CA GLN A 27 9.56 -7.66 10.30
C GLN A 27 9.16 -6.72 9.17
N ALA A 28 7.89 -6.71 8.76
CA ALA A 28 7.37 -5.79 7.75
C ALA A 28 7.40 -4.33 8.24
N VAL A 29 7.24 -3.38 7.30
CA VAL A 29 7.17 -1.95 7.62
C VAL A 29 6.06 -1.70 8.64
N ASP A 30 6.38 -0.96 9.69
CA ASP A 30 5.42 -0.60 10.73
C ASP A 30 4.19 0.09 10.12
N TRP A 31 3.01 -0.36 10.56
CA TRP A 31 1.73 0.10 10.01
C TRP A 31 1.56 1.61 10.11
N ARG A 32 2.00 2.25 11.20
CA ARG A 32 1.87 3.70 11.36
C ARG A 32 2.74 4.45 10.36
N THR A 33 3.90 3.89 10.03
CA THR A 33 4.79 4.46 9.01
C THR A 33 4.13 4.42 7.63
N ILE A 34 3.54 3.28 7.26
CA ILE A 34 2.77 3.15 6.00
C ILE A 34 1.65 4.18 5.94
N GLU A 35 0.86 4.31 7.01
CA GLU A 35 -0.26 5.25 7.09
C GLU A 35 0.18 6.72 6.99
N GLU A 36 1.33 7.06 7.58
CA GLU A 36 1.87 8.41 7.45
C GLU A 36 2.28 8.74 6.01
N HIS A 37 2.94 7.82 5.31
CA HIS A 37 3.26 8.01 3.89
C HIS A 37 2.00 8.11 3.03
N LYS A 38 1.00 7.25 3.27
CA LYS A 38 -0.31 7.34 2.59
C LYS A 38 -1.01 8.66 2.85
N ARG A 39 -0.96 9.19 4.07
CA ARG A 39 -1.55 10.49 4.40
C ARG A 39 -0.91 11.61 3.60
N ARG A 40 0.42 11.67 3.54
CA ARG A 40 1.16 12.68 2.74
C ARG A 40 0.86 12.54 1.26
N PHE A 41 0.90 11.31 0.74
CA PHE A 41 0.54 11.00 -0.64
C PHE A 41 -0.87 11.51 -1.00
N ASN A 42 -1.87 11.19 -0.18
CA ASN A 42 -3.25 11.59 -0.40
C ASN A 42 -3.46 13.11 -0.30
N GLN A 43 -2.68 13.80 0.53
CA GLN A 43 -2.72 15.26 0.62
C GLN A 43 -2.25 15.90 -0.69
N GLU A 44 -1.14 15.42 -1.26
CA GLU A 44 -0.65 15.95 -2.53
C GLU A 44 -1.52 15.59 -3.72
N ILE A 45 -2.04 14.36 -3.79
CA ILE A 45 -2.97 13.98 -4.86
C ILE A 45 -4.22 14.87 -4.84
N LYS A 46 -4.73 15.24 -3.65
CA LYS A 46 -5.86 16.17 -3.54
C LYS A 46 -5.51 17.57 -4.03
N SER A 47 -4.27 18.02 -3.78
CA SER A 47 -3.76 19.29 -4.28
C SER A 47 -3.66 19.28 -5.81
N LEU A 48 -3.07 18.23 -6.38
CA LEU A 48 -2.91 18.04 -7.83
C LEU A 48 -4.26 17.88 -8.55
N ALA A 49 -5.21 17.15 -7.97
CA ALA A 49 -6.54 16.97 -8.55
C ALA A 49 -7.36 18.27 -8.60
N ALA A 50 -7.01 19.28 -7.78
CA ALA A 50 -7.61 20.61 -7.87
C ALA A 50 -7.10 21.40 -9.10
N ASP A 51 -5.99 20.96 -9.71
CA ASP A 51 -5.40 21.58 -10.90
C ASP A 51 -5.67 20.71 -12.14
N THR A 52 -6.75 21.03 -12.87
CA THR A 52 -7.31 20.21 -13.98
C THR A 52 -6.46 20.16 -15.24
N ASN A 53 -5.33 20.86 -15.30
CA ASN A 53 -4.44 20.85 -16.47
C ASN A 53 -3.46 19.67 -16.50
N ASN A 54 -3.28 18.96 -15.39
CA ASN A 54 -2.26 17.92 -15.32
C ASN A 54 -2.82 16.54 -15.73
N LYS A 55 -2.52 16.12 -16.97
CA LYS A 55 -2.95 14.82 -17.51
C LYS A 55 -2.00 13.67 -17.13
N GLN A 56 -0.84 13.99 -16.56
CA GLN A 56 0.17 13.02 -16.13
C GLN A 56 0.36 13.09 -14.63
N LEU A 57 0.59 11.92 -14.03
CA LEU A 57 0.89 11.79 -12.61
C LEU A 57 2.36 12.16 -12.37
N PRO A 58 2.67 13.24 -11.60
CA PRO A 58 4.05 13.65 -11.35
C PRO A 58 4.70 12.78 -10.26
N LEU A 59 5.18 11.60 -10.63
CA LEU A 59 5.76 10.61 -9.70
C LEU A 59 6.93 11.17 -8.88
N ASP A 60 7.80 11.98 -9.48
CA ASP A 60 8.97 12.56 -8.80
C ASP A 60 8.56 13.57 -7.70
N GLU A 61 7.53 14.37 -7.96
CA GLU A 61 6.98 15.31 -6.98
C GLU A 61 6.32 14.56 -5.82
N LEU A 62 5.56 13.50 -6.14
CA LEU A 62 4.92 12.64 -5.14
C LEU A 62 5.94 11.89 -4.29
N ALA A 63 7.06 11.43 -4.88
CA ALA A 63 8.16 10.81 -4.14
C ALA A 63 8.81 11.81 -3.18
N THR A 64 9.02 13.04 -3.64
CA THR A 64 9.56 14.13 -2.81
C THR A 64 8.65 14.42 -1.62
N ALA A 65 7.34 14.54 -1.85
CA ALA A 65 6.38 14.87 -0.80
C ALA A 65 6.13 13.71 0.21
N THR A 66 6.17 12.47 -0.26
CA THR A 66 6.04 11.29 0.60
C THR A 66 7.33 10.97 1.36
N GLY A 67 8.48 11.46 0.86
CA GLY A 67 9.80 11.24 1.43
C GLY A 67 10.34 9.83 1.18
N ILE A 68 9.75 9.09 0.23
CA ILE A 68 10.12 7.72 -0.12
C ILE A 68 10.15 7.56 -1.65
N PRO A 69 11.00 6.67 -2.18
CA PRO A 69 10.96 6.34 -3.61
C PRO A 69 9.60 5.77 -3.99
N LEU A 70 9.07 6.20 -5.13
CA LEU A 70 7.84 5.68 -5.72
C LEU A 70 8.13 5.00 -7.05
N SER A 71 7.33 3.98 -7.37
CA SER A 71 7.35 3.35 -8.68
C SER A 71 5.94 2.93 -9.10
N THR A 72 5.81 2.55 -10.36
CA THR A 72 4.56 2.02 -10.93
C THR A 72 4.70 0.55 -11.29
N VAL A 73 3.62 -0.23 -11.15
CA VAL A 73 3.61 -1.65 -11.56
C VAL A 73 3.69 -1.81 -13.08
N TYR A 74 3.06 -0.91 -13.83
CA TYR A 74 2.93 -0.99 -15.28
C TYR A 74 3.51 0.25 -15.96
N PRO A 75 4.84 0.46 -15.96
CA PRO A 75 5.45 1.72 -16.45
C PRO A 75 5.13 2.06 -17.91
N GLU A 76 4.81 1.05 -18.71
CA GLU A 76 4.44 1.19 -20.13
C GLU A 76 2.96 1.60 -20.35
N HIS A 77 2.14 1.64 -19.29
CA HIS A 77 0.71 1.95 -19.37
C HIS A 77 0.41 3.37 -18.91
N GLU A 78 -0.09 4.21 -19.83
CA GLU A 78 -0.37 5.62 -19.58
C GLU A 78 -1.67 5.87 -18.79
N HIS A 79 -2.64 4.95 -18.88
CA HIS A 79 -4.02 5.21 -18.42
C HIS A 79 -4.43 4.56 -17.11
N GLY A 80 -3.64 3.63 -16.59
CA GLY A 80 -4.01 2.85 -15.42
C GLY A 80 -2.78 2.24 -14.77
N ASN A 81 -2.50 2.64 -13.54
CA ASN A 81 -1.33 2.15 -12.84
C ASN A 81 -1.52 2.01 -11.34
N VAL A 82 -0.73 1.12 -10.74
CA VAL A 82 -0.63 0.95 -9.30
C VAL A 82 0.66 1.62 -8.84
N ILE A 83 0.54 2.50 -7.85
CA ILE A 83 1.65 3.27 -7.29
C ILE A 83 2.16 2.54 -6.06
N LEU A 84 3.46 2.23 -6.09
CA LEU A 84 4.19 1.54 -5.05
C LEU A 84 5.10 2.52 -4.32
N GLY A 85 5.14 2.43 -3.00
CA GLY A 85 6.13 3.10 -2.15
C GLY A 85 7.16 2.10 -1.64
N HIS A 86 8.41 2.55 -1.49
CA HIS A 86 9.54 1.73 -1.06
C HIS A 86 10.15 2.23 0.25
N VAL A 87 10.26 1.37 1.25
CA VAL A 87 10.92 1.65 2.54
C VAL A 87 11.88 0.50 2.85
N GLY A 88 13.19 0.77 2.72
CA GLY A 88 14.20 -0.29 2.77
C GLY A 88 13.97 -1.31 1.65
N ASP A 89 13.95 -2.60 2.01
CA ASP A 89 13.68 -3.71 1.08
C ASP A 89 12.18 -4.04 0.92
N HIS A 90 11.31 -3.21 1.52
CA HIS A 90 9.88 -3.46 1.51
C HIS A 90 9.14 -2.51 0.57
N THR A 91 8.19 -3.08 -0.16
CA THR A 91 7.33 -2.37 -1.09
C THR A 91 5.87 -2.50 -0.64
N PHE A 92 5.11 -1.41 -0.73
CA PHE A 92 3.68 -1.40 -0.40
C PHE A 92 2.89 -0.52 -1.37
N VAL A 93 1.58 -0.79 -1.50
CA VAL A 93 0.69 -0.04 -2.38
C VAL A 93 0.25 1.26 -1.70
N LEU A 94 0.44 2.38 -2.38
CA LEU A 94 -0.08 3.69 -1.97
C LEU A 94 -1.46 3.99 -2.58
N GLY A 95 -1.69 3.54 -3.81
CA GLY A 95 -2.96 3.72 -4.49
C GLY A 95 -2.90 3.31 -5.95
N SER A 96 -3.97 3.61 -6.67
CA SER A 96 -4.03 3.47 -8.12
C SER A 96 -4.32 4.82 -8.78
N PHE A 97 -3.72 5.03 -9.95
CA PHE A 97 -4.01 6.15 -10.82
C PHE A 97 -4.73 5.61 -12.06
N VAL A 98 -5.85 6.23 -12.40
CA VAL A 98 -6.63 5.91 -13.61
C VAL A 98 -6.98 7.24 -14.26
N SER A 99 -6.59 7.41 -15.54
CA SER A 99 -6.83 8.64 -16.33
C SER A 99 -8.03 8.48 -17.25
#